data_AF-A0A357MII2-F1
#
_entry.id   AF-A0A357MII2-F1
#
_cell.length_a   1.000
_cell.length_b   1.000
_cell.length_c   1.000
_cell.angle_alpha   90.00
_cell.angle_beta   90.00
_cell.angle_gamma   90.00
#
_symmetry.space_group_name_H-M   'P 1'
#
loop_
_entity.id
_entity.type
_entity.pdbx_description
1 polymer ?
#
loop_
_entity_poly.entity_id
_entity_poly.type
_entity_poly.pdbx_seq_one_letter_code
_entity_poly.pdbx_strand_id
1 'polypeptide(L)' 'MNVKPDFSKNANMAQTAPAFLSVWDMHSYYGESYIVQGISFNVHEGEILALLGRNGA' A
#
# COMPACT_ATOMS: atom_id res chain seq x y z
N MET A 1 -26.41 -15.39 -19.59
CA MET A 1 -26.62 -14.75 -18.27
C MET A 1 -25.24 -14.48 -17.69
N ASN A 2 -24.75 -13.23 -17.72
CA ASN A 2 -23.42 -12.90 -17.21
C ASN A 2 -23.51 -12.59 -15.72
N VAL A 3 -23.16 -13.57 -14.89
CA VAL A 3 -23.02 -13.39 -13.44
C VAL A 3 -21.70 -12.64 -13.20
N LYS A 4 -21.75 -11.44 -12.61
CA LYS A 4 -20.53 -10.78 -12.13
C LYS A 4 -19.96 -11.59 -10.96
N PRO A 5 -18.67 -11.95 -10.98
CA PRO A 5 -18.07 -12.65 -9.84
C PRO A 5 -18.14 -11.76 -8.61
N ASP A 6 -18.54 -12.36 -7.49
CA ASP A 6 -18.53 -11.70 -6.18
C ASP A 6 -17.19 -11.96 -5.50
N PHE A 7 -16.36 -10.92 -5.40
CA PHE A 7 -15.06 -10.95 -4.73
C PHE A 7 -15.13 -10.53 -3.26
N SER A 8 -16.33 -10.25 -2.71
CA SER A 8 -16.50 -9.75 -1.34
C SER A 8 -16.22 -10.80 -0.27
N LYS A 9 -16.31 -12.09 -0.60
CA LYS A 9 -16.23 -13.21 0.35
C LYS A 9 -14.89 -13.29 1.12
N ASN A 10 -13.82 -12.70 0.58
CA ASN A 10 -12.51 -12.55 1.23
C ASN A 10 -12.03 -11.09 1.25
N ALA A 11 -12.93 -10.12 1.05
CA ALA A 11 -12.55 -8.72 1.10
C ALA A 11 -12.01 -8.42 2.50
N ASN A 12 -10.74 -8.02 2.55
CA ASN A 12 -10.07 -7.80 3.82
C ASN A 12 -10.71 -6.62 4.52
N MET A 13 -11.30 -6.82 5.70
CA MET A 13 -11.87 -5.73 6.52
C MET A 13 -10.79 -4.90 7.23
N ALA A 14 -9.55 -5.04 6.78
CA ALA A 14 -8.35 -4.52 7.41
C ALA A 14 -8.32 -2.98 7.45
N GLN A 15 -9.02 -2.30 6.53
CA GLN A 15 -9.03 -0.84 6.42
C GLN A 15 -9.51 -0.11 7.71
N THR A 16 -10.21 -0.79 8.63
CA THR A 16 -10.61 -0.24 9.94
C THR A 16 -9.87 -0.86 11.13
N ALA A 17 -9.01 -1.87 10.89
CA ALA A 17 -8.17 -2.45 11.92
C ALA A 17 -6.99 -1.52 12.26
N PRO A 18 -6.36 -1.65 13.43
CA PRO A 18 -5.09 -0.98 13.69
C PRO A 18 -4.06 -1.28 12.59
N ALA A 19 -3.23 -0.30 12.24
CA ALA A 19 -2.13 -0.53 11.32
C ALA A 19 -1.16 -1.54 11.93
N PHE A 20 -0.82 -2.58 11.17
CA PHE A 20 0.24 -3.52 11.54
C PHE A 20 1.62 -2.90 11.26
N LEU A 21 1.73 -2.19 10.13
CA LEU A 21 2.84 -1.32 9.77
C LEU A 21 2.29 0.07 9.46
N SER A 22 2.89 1.10 10.04
CA SER A 22 2.62 2.49 9.70
C SER A 22 3.91 3.17 9.26
N VAL A 23 3.89 3.76 8.07
CA VAL A 23 4.95 4.59 7.53
C VAL A 23 4.46 6.03 7.52
N TRP A 24 5.26 6.92 8.11
CA TRP A 24 4.94 8.34 8.21
C TRP A 24 6.09 9.18 7.66
N ASP A 25 5.76 10.06 6.72
CA ASP A 25 6.63 11.06 6.12
C ASP A 25 8.02 10.51 5.78
N MET A 26 8.06 9.39 5.05
CA MET A 26 9.30 8.72 4.71
C MET A 26 10.02 9.45 3.58
N HIS A 27 11.30 9.72 3.81
CA HIS A 27 12.24 10.33 2.89
C HIS A 27 13.44 9.41 2.68
N SER A 28 13.91 9.26 1.44
CA SER A 28 15.11 8.46 1.15
C SER A 28 15.92 9.03 0.00
N TYR A 29 17.23 8.83 0.06
CA TYR A 29 18.20 9.35 -0.90
C TYR A 29 19.15 8.24 -1.36
N TYR A 30 19.46 8.24 -2.65
CA TYR A 30 20.54 7.45 -3.24
C TYR A 30 21.62 8.39 -3.76
N GLY A 31 22.71 8.52 -3.00
CA GLY A 31 23.67 9.60 -3.20
C GLY A 31 22.98 10.96 -3.04
N GLU A 32 23.12 11.82 -4.04
CA GLU A 32 22.47 13.14 -4.08
C GLU A 32 21.01 13.09 -4.59
N SER A 33 20.52 11.93 -5.03
CA SER A 33 19.17 11.81 -5.60
C SER A 33 18.13 11.57 -4.51
N TYR A 34 17.10 12.41 -4.45
CA TYR A 34 15.96 12.28 -3.53
C TYR A 34 14.88 11.34 -4.11
N ILE A 35 15.01 10.05 -3.78
CA ILE A 35 14.32 8.95 -4.45
C ILE A 35 12.96 8.57 -3.84
N VAL A 36 12.74 8.83 -2.56
CA VAL A 36 11.43 8.63 -1.90
C VAL A 36 11.05 9.93 -1.21
N GLN A 37 9.88 10.47 -1.53
CA GLN A 37 9.52 11.84 -1.15
C GLN A 37 8.26 11.92 -0.30
N GLY A 38 8.42 12.01 1.01
CA GLY A 38 7.34 12.30 1.96
C GLY A 38 6.17 11.31 1.88
N ILE A 39 6.47 10.01 1.74
CA ILE A 39 5.41 9.01 1.57
C ILE A 39 4.87 8.58 2.95
N SER A 40 3.55 8.42 3.04
CA SER A 40 2.88 7.91 4.24
C SER A 40 1.82 6.89 3.84
N PHE A 41 1.81 5.74 4.50
CA PHE A 41 0.79 4.70 4.29
C PHE A 41 0.74 3.75 5.48
N ASN A 42 -0.37 3.01 5.59
CA ASN A 42 -0.54 1.93 6.53
C ASN A 42 -0.66 0.61 5.78
N VAL A 43 -0.20 -0.46 6.41
CA VAL A 43 -0.52 -1.84 6.05
C VAL A 43 -1.16 -2.49 7.26
N HIS A 44 -2.34 -3.03 7.07
CA HIS A 44 -3.11 -3.72 8.11
C HIS A 44 -2.82 -5.22 8.11
N GLU A 45 -3.14 -5.92 9.19
CA GLU A 45 -2.85 -7.35 9.30
C GLU A 45 -3.58 -8.16 8.21
N GLY A 46 -2.82 -8.99 7.49
CA GLY A 46 -3.31 -9.79 6.36
C GLY A 46 -3.51 -9.00 5.05
N GLU A 47 -3.30 -7.68 5.05
CA GLU A 47 -3.41 -6.85 3.84
C GLU A 47 -2.22 -7.08 2.89
N ILE A 48 -2.51 -7.14 1.59
CA ILE A 48 -1.49 -7.16 0.54
C ILE A 48 -1.49 -5.79 -0.12
N LEU A 49 -0.45 -5.00 0.14
CA LEU A 49 -0.21 -3.71 -0.51
C LEU A 49 0.74 -3.88 -1.69
N ALA A 50 0.39 -3.32 -2.85
CA ALA A 50 1.27 -3.24 -4.00
C ALA A 50 1.58 -1.77 -4.33
N LEU A 51 2.86 -1.42 -4.37
CA LEU A 51 3.33 -0.15 -4.90
C LEU A 51 3.68 -0.33 -6.38
N LEU A 52 3.08 0.49 -7.24
CA LEU A 52 3.26 0.43 -8.68
C LEU A 52 3.72 1.78 -9.20
N GLY A 53 4.65 1.76 -10.14
CA GLY A 53 5.22 2.96 -10.72
C GLY A 53 5.98 2.65 -12.01
N ARG A 54 6.36 3.71 -12.73
CA ARG A 54 7.28 3.57 -13.87
C ARG A 54 8.68 3.25 -13.35
N ASN A 55 9.58 2.79 -14.22
CA ASN A 55 10.99 2.63 -13.85
C ASN A 55 11.53 3.93 -13.22
N GLY A 56 12.02 3.82 -11.99
CA GLY A 56 12.55 4.95 -11.20
C GLY A 56 11.56 5.67 -10.29
N ALA A 57 10.32 5.18 -10.17
CA ALA A 57 9.33 5.64 -9.18
C ALA A 57 9.41 4.85 -7.86
#